data_AF-A0ABD1X8D6-F1
#
_entry.id   AF-A0ABD1X8D6-F1
#
_cell.length_a   1.000
_cell.length_b   1.000
_cell.length_c   1.000
_cell.angle_alpha   90.00
_cell.angle_beta   90.00
_cell.angle_gamma   90.00
#
_symmetry.space_group_name_H-M   'P 1'
#
loop_
_entity.id
_entity.type
_entity.pdbx_description
1 polymer ?
#
loop_
_entity_poly.entity_id
_entity_poly.type
_entity_poly.pdbx_seq_one_letter_code
_entity_poly.pdbx_strand_id
1 'polypeptide(L)'
;MCQKQCRDENGFKCHCMSESHQRQMEVFGQNPTRIVDGYSEEFETSFLEHMKRSHRFSRVAATVLYNEYIADRHHVHMNSTQWATLTEFVKYLGRTGKCKVDETPKGWFVTYIDRDSETLFKEKMKNKRIKTDMVDEEKKEREIQKQIERA
;
A
#
# COMPACT_ATOMS: atom_id res chain seq x y z
N MET A 1 -11.39 4.33 19.30
CA MET A 1 -11.48 3.03 20.00
C MET A 1 -10.45 3.00 21.13
N CYS A 2 -10.77 2.34 22.26
CA CYS A 2 -9.88 2.39 23.41
C CYS A 2 -8.60 1.57 23.17
N GLN A 3 -7.44 2.15 23.48
CA GLN A 3 -6.12 1.52 23.30
C GLN A 3 -5.63 0.80 24.57
N LYS A 4 -6.49 0.62 25.58
CA LYS A 4 -6.11 0.00 26.85
C LYS A 4 -5.95 -1.51 26.67
N GLN A 5 -4.72 -2.00 26.70
CA GLN A 5 -4.46 -3.44 26.81
C GLN A 5 -4.91 -3.95 28.18
N CYS A 6 -5.81 -4.94 28.18
CA CYS A 6 -6.28 -5.63 29.37
C CYS A 6 -5.57 -6.97 29.49
N ARG A 7 -5.09 -7.30 30.70
CA ARG A 7 -4.21 -8.44 30.95
C ARG A 7 -4.93 -9.80 30.98
N ASP A 8 -6.24 -9.77 31.26
CA ASP A 8 -7.11 -10.93 31.33
C ASP A 8 -8.58 -10.55 31.03
N GLU A 9 -9.46 -11.55 30.92
CA GLU A 9 -10.87 -11.38 30.58
C GLU A 9 -11.64 -10.52 31.60
N ASN A 10 -11.30 -10.64 32.89
CA ASN A 10 -11.93 -9.82 33.93
C ASN A 10 -11.49 -8.36 33.82
N GLY A 11 -10.22 -8.11 33.53
CA GLY A 11 -9.69 -6.78 33.26
C GLY A 11 -10.35 -6.12 32.05
N PHE A 12 -10.67 -6.90 31.01
CA PHE A 12 -11.42 -6.42 29.84
C PHE A 12 -12.86 -6.05 30.20
N LYS A 13 -13.57 -6.91 30.93
CA LYS A 13 -14.95 -6.63 31.39
C LYS A 13 -15.01 -5.37 32.25
N CYS A 14 -14.11 -5.23 33.23
CA CYS A 14 -14.04 -4.04 34.08
C CYS A 14 -13.70 -2.77 33.27
N HIS A 15 -12.88 -2.89 32.22
CA HIS A 15 -12.60 -1.78 31.33
C HIS A 15 -13.83 -1.36 30.52
N CYS A 16 -14.54 -2.29 29.88
CA CYS A 16 -15.75 -1.98 29.10
C CYS A 16 -16.85 -1.34 29.95
N MET A 17 -16.94 -1.72 31.23
CA MET A 17 -17.89 -1.17 32.18
C MET A 17 -17.44 0.15 32.82
N SER A 18 -16.22 0.62 32.55
CA SER A 18 -15.69 1.86 33.13
C SER A 18 -16.30 3.10 32.46
N GLU A 19 -16.56 4.14 33.26
CA GLU A 19 -17.11 5.41 32.80
C GLU A 19 -16.25 6.06 31.70
N SER A 20 -14.92 5.95 31.80
CA SER A 20 -14.00 6.45 30.77
C SER A 20 -14.21 5.75 29.41
N HIS A 21 -14.43 4.42 29.41
CA HIS A 21 -14.72 3.68 28.18
C HIS A 21 -16.10 4.03 27.64
N GLN A 22 -17.12 4.06 28.49
CA GLN A 22 -18.50 4.40 28.12
C GLN A 22 -18.59 5.82 27.53
N ARG A 23 -17.93 6.80 28.14
CA ARG A 23 -17.86 8.17 27.63
C ARG A 23 -17.13 8.25 26.29
N GLN A 24 -16.08 7.45 26.09
CA GLN A 24 -15.38 7.37 24.80
C GLN A 24 -16.28 6.75 23.71
N MET A 25 -17.15 5.81 24.08
CA MET A 25 -18.17 5.22 23.20
C MET A 25 -19.31 6.20 22.91
N GLU A 26 -19.73 7.02 23.86
CA GLU A 26 -20.72 8.09 23.64
C GLU A 26 -20.19 9.16 22.70
N VAL A 27 -18.93 9.58 22.87
CA VAL A 27 -18.26 10.52 21.94
C VAL A 27 -18.19 9.92 20.52
N PHE A 28 -17.94 8.61 20.41
CA PHE A 28 -18.00 7.90 19.13
C PHE A 28 -19.42 7.90 18.54
N GLY A 29 -20.44 7.67 19.36
CA GLY A 29 -21.85 7.71 18.94
C GLY A 29 -22.32 9.09 18.49
N GLN A 30 -21.72 10.17 19.00
CA GLN A 30 -22.09 11.55 18.66
C GLN A 30 -21.49 12.03 17.32
N ASN A 31 -20.29 11.57 16.93
CA ASN A 31 -19.63 11.99 15.68
C ASN A 31 -18.82 10.84 15.04
N PRO A 32 -19.48 9.74 14.63
CA PRO A 32 -18.78 8.56 14.10
C PRO A 32 -18.04 8.88 12.79
N THR A 33 -18.62 9.74 11.94
CA THR A 33 -18.06 10.14 10.64
C THR A 33 -16.72 10.85 10.78
N ARG A 34 -16.62 11.87 11.64
CA ARG A 34 -15.40 12.68 11.80
C ARG A 34 -14.21 11.86 12.31
N ILE A 35 -14.46 10.87 13.15
CA ILE A 35 -13.40 10.00 13.69
C ILE A 35 -12.96 8.98 12.63
N VAL A 36 -13.92 8.39 11.90
CA VAL A 36 -13.63 7.46 10.80
C VAL A 36 -12.86 8.16 9.68
N ASP A 37 -13.18 9.42 9.37
CA ASP A 37 -12.47 10.21 8.36
C ASP A 37 -10.99 10.39 8.74
N GLY A 38 -10.70 10.75 9.99
CA GLY A 38 -9.33 10.91 10.48
C GLY A 38 -8.52 9.60 10.40
N TYR A 39 -9.09 8.48 10.85
CA TYR A 39 -8.43 7.18 10.72
C TYR A 39 -8.26 6.74 9.26
N SER A 40 -9.21 7.10 8.39
CA SER A 40 -9.12 6.80 6.96
C SER A 40 -7.97 7.57 6.31
N GLU A 41 -7.80 8.86 6.64
CA GLU A 41 -6.70 9.69 6.14
C GLU A 41 -5.34 9.19 6.64
N GLU A 42 -5.24 8.84 7.93
CA GLU A 42 -4.02 8.29 8.53
C GLU A 42 -3.65 6.93 7.93
N PHE A 43 -4.64 6.04 7.77
CA PHE A 43 -4.46 4.75 7.12
C PHE A 43 -3.97 4.92 5.69
N GLU A 44 -4.63 5.76 4.89
CA GLU A 44 -4.24 5.98 3.51
C GLU A 44 -2.82 6.53 3.39
N THR A 45 -2.50 7.55 4.20
CA THR A 45 -1.18 8.19 4.20
C THR A 45 -0.10 7.17 4.54
N SER A 46 -0.23 6.48 5.66
CA SER A 46 0.74 5.48 6.10
C SER A 46 0.87 4.29 5.14
N PHE A 47 -0.24 3.85 4.54
CA PHE A 47 -0.23 2.79 3.52
C PHE A 47 0.51 3.22 2.25
N LEU A 48 0.26 4.44 1.76
CA LEU A 48 0.96 4.98 0.60
C LEU A 48 2.43 5.28 0.88
N GLU A 49 2.79 5.70 2.09
CA GLU A 49 4.19 5.83 2.52
C GLU A 49 4.91 4.47 2.53
N HIS A 50 4.26 3.43 3.04
CA HIS A 50 4.79 2.07 2.96
C HIS A 50 5.01 1.67 1.51
N MET A 51 4.01 1.88 0.64
CA MET A 51 4.10 1.56 -0.78
C MET A 51 5.23 2.34 -1.48
N LYS A 52 5.37 3.63 -1.21
CA LYS A 52 6.46 4.48 -1.74
C LYS A 52 7.84 3.99 -1.33
N ARG A 53 7.98 3.46 -0.11
CA ARG A 53 9.28 2.98 0.40
C ARG A 53 9.64 1.60 -0.14
N SER A 54 8.68 0.67 -0.13
CA SER A 54 8.91 -0.75 -0.44
C SER A 54 8.72 -1.08 -1.92
N HIS A 55 7.78 -0.40 -2.60
CA HIS A 55 7.28 -0.78 -3.93
C HIS A 55 7.09 0.42 -4.87
N ARG A 56 7.96 1.42 -4.78
CA ARG A 56 7.83 2.71 -5.50
C ARG A 56 7.57 2.58 -7.01
N PHE A 57 8.27 1.63 -7.64
CA PHE A 57 8.29 1.45 -9.10
C PHE A 57 7.82 0.06 -9.53
N SER A 58 7.33 -0.74 -8.59
CA SER A 58 6.90 -2.11 -8.85
C SER A 58 5.38 -2.18 -8.91
N ARG A 59 4.91 -3.05 -9.79
CA ARG A 59 3.54 -3.55 -9.76
C ARG A 59 3.49 -4.68 -8.74
N VAL A 60 2.71 -4.50 -7.68
CA VAL A 60 2.62 -5.45 -6.56
C VAL A 60 1.17 -5.90 -6.35
N ALA A 61 0.96 -7.12 -5.89
CA ALA A 61 -0.37 -7.59 -5.51
C ALA A 61 -0.85 -6.82 -4.27
N ALA A 62 -2.08 -6.33 -4.28
CA ALA A 62 -2.65 -5.54 -3.17
C ALA A 62 -2.62 -6.30 -1.84
N THR A 63 -2.86 -7.62 -1.89
CA THR A 63 -2.84 -8.49 -0.71
C THR A 63 -1.44 -8.61 -0.09
N VAL A 64 -0.41 -8.70 -0.92
CA VAL A 64 1.00 -8.72 -0.47
C VAL A 64 1.33 -7.39 0.22
N LEU A 65 1.02 -6.28 -0.44
CA LEU A 65 1.27 -4.94 0.09
C LEU A 65 0.54 -4.70 1.42
N TYR A 66 -0.72 -5.15 1.52
CA TYR A 66 -1.49 -5.04 2.76
C TYR A 66 -0.90 -5.89 3.89
N ASN A 67 -0.50 -7.13 3.61
CA ASN A 67 0.14 -7.99 4.60
C ASN A 67 1.47 -7.42 5.13
N GLU A 68 2.27 -6.81 4.25
CA GLU A 68 3.50 -6.12 4.64
C GLU A 68 3.23 -4.87 5.48
N TYR A 69 2.17 -4.11 5.16
CA TYR A 69 1.75 -2.94 5.91
C TYR A 69 1.33 -3.31 7.34
N ILE A 70 0.47 -4.34 7.51
CA ILE A 70 0.00 -4.76 8.84
C ILE A 70 1.04 -5.53 9.65
N ALA A 71 2.17 -5.88 9.05
CA ALA A 71 3.29 -6.49 9.77
C ALA A 71 3.94 -5.50 10.77
N ASP A 72 3.81 -4.19 10.53
CA ASP A 72 4.19 -3.17 11.50
C ASP A 72 3.22 -3.15 12.69
N ARG A 73 3.71 -3.12 13.92
CA ARG A 73 2.83 -3.20 15.11
C ARG A 73 2.04 -1.92 15.42
N HIS A 74 2.40 -0.80 14.79
CA HIS A 74 1.76 0.50 14.99
C HIS A 74 0.97 0.94 13.76
N HIS A 75 0.64 0.02 12.85
CA HIS A 75 -0.21 0.32 11.70
C HIS A 75 -1.63 0.70 12.13
N VAL A 76 -2.30 1.54 11.33
CA VAL A 76 -3.73 1.78 11.47
C VAL A 76 -4.48 0.58 10.88
N HIS A 77 -5.34 -0.05 11.67
CA HIS A 77 -6.10 -1.20 11.16
C HIS A 77 -7.22 -0.74 10.22
N MET A 78 -7.38 -1.40 9.07
CA MET A 78 -8.39 -1.08 8.04
C MET A 78 -9.84 -1.04 8.59
N ASN A 79 -10.19 -1.92 9.52
CA ASN A 79 -11.49 -1.91 10.24
C ASN A 79 -11.84 -0.58 10.93
N SER A 80 -10.86 0.30 11.17
CA SER A 80 -11.08 1.63 11.75
C SER A 80 -11.35 2.71 10.70
N THR A 81 -11.38 2.34 9.41
CA THR A 81 -11.52 3.26 8.27
C THR A 81 -12.89 3.12 7.61
N GLN A 82 -13.16 4.00 6.64
CA GLN A 82 -14.39 3.96 5.83
C GLN A 82 -14.45 2.78 4.85
N TRP A 83 -13.32 2.09 4.59
CA TRP A 83 -13.27 1.01 3.60
C TRP A 83 -13.53 -0.35 4.26
N ALA A 84 -14.62 -1.01 3.86
CA ALA A 84 -15.00 -2.30 4.43
C ALA A 84 -14.10 -3.45 3.94
N THR A 85 -13.47 -3.29 2.77
CA THR A 85 -12.61 -4.31 2.17
C THR A 85 -11.38 -3.71 1.50
N LEU A 86 -10.30 -4.49 1.41
CA LEU A 86 -9.09 -4.10 0.67
C LEU A 86 -9.40 -3.77 -0.78
N THR A 87 -10.31 -4.50 -1.42
CA THR A 87 -10.74 -4.23 -2.80
C THR A 87 -11.37 -2.85 -2.94
N GLU A 88 -12.21 -2.44 -2.00
CA GLU A 88 -12.83 -1.11 -2.00
C GLU A 88 -11.78 0.00 -1.88
N PHE A 89 -10.82 -0.18 -0.97
CA PHE A 89 -9.71 0.74 -0.79
C PHE A 89 -8.83 0.84 -2.05
N VAL A 90 -8.48 -0.29 -2.68
CA VAL A 90 -7.69 -0.30 -3.93
C VAL A 90 -8.45 0.41 -5.05
N LYS A 91 -9.75 0.15 -5.22
CA LYS A 91 -10.57 0.88 -6.19
C LYS A 91 -10.63 2.38 -5.90
N TYR A 92 -10.64 2.77 -4.63
CA TYR A 92 -10.54 4.17 -4.23
C TYR A 92 -9.18 4.80 -4.63
N LEU A 93 -8.06 4.12 -4.40
CA LEU A 93 -6.72 4.59 -4.82
C LEU A 93 -6.61 4.78 -6.34
N GLY A 94 -7.25 3.89 -7.11
CA GLY A 94 -7.38 4.01 -8.55
C GLY A 94 -8.19 5.24 -8.97
N ARG A 95 -9.38 5.43 -8.39
CA ARG A 95 -10.28 6.56 -8.69
C ARG A 95 -9.67 7.92 -8.36
N THR A 96 -8.89 7.99 -7.28
CA THR A 96 -8.19 9.23 -6.86
C THR A 96 -6.88 9.48 -7.60
N GLY A 97 -6.46 8.54 -8.47
CA GLY A 97 -5.22 8.66 -9.24
C GLY A 97 -3.96 8.64 -8.37
N LYS A 98 -4.03 8.04 -7.19
CA LYS A 98 -2.88 7.83 -6.29
C LYS A 98 -2.07 6.61 -6.73
N CYS A 99 -2.77 5.61 -7.26
CA CYS A 99 -2.18 4.41 -7.81
C CYS A 99 -2.83 4.04 -9.15
N LYS A 100 -2.06 3.40 -10.03
CA LYS A 100 -2.62 2.63 -11.15
C LYS A 100 -3.03 1.27 -10.60
N VAL A 101 -4.25 0.84 -10.89
CA VAL A 101 -4.82 -0.41 -10.39
C VAL A 101 -5.28 -1.30 -11.54
N ASP A 102 -4.94 -2.58 -11.47
CA ASP A 102 -5.31 -3.57 -12.47
C ASP A 102 -5.95 -4.79 -11.78
N GLU A 103 -7.12 -5.22 -12.27
CA GLU A 103 -7.74 -6.48 -11.86
C GLU A 103 -7.28 -7.62 -12.77
N THR A 104 -6.88 -8.73 -12.17
CA THR A 104 -6.48 -9.95 -12.91
C THR A 104 -7.14 -11.17 -12.28
N PRO A 105 -7.13 -12.34 -12.93
CA PRO A 105 -7.61 -13.59 -12.32
C PRO A 105 -6.88 -13.96 -11.02
N LYS A 106 -5.66 -13.45 -10.80
CA LYS A 106 -4.87 -13.66 -9.58
C LYS A 106 -5.17 -12.63 -8.47
N GLY A 107 -6.11 -11.71 -8.70
CA GLY A 107 -6.49 -10.64 -7.78
C GLY A 107 -6.06 -9.25 -8.26
N TRP A 108 -6.10 -8.30 -7.33
CA TRP A 108 -5.83 -6.88 -7.55
C TRP A 108 -4.34 -6.57 -7.50
N PHE A 109 -3.85 -5.83 -8.47
CA PHE A 109 -2.49 -5.30 -8.51
C PHE A 109 -2.50 -3.79 -8.50
N VAL A 110 -1.47 -3.22 -7.86
CA VAL A 110 -1.34 -1.78 -7.62
C VAL A 110 0.07 -1.35 -7.99
N THR A 111 0.17 -0.21 -8.67
CA THR A 111 1.44 0.48 -8.97
C THR A 111 1.32 1.92 -8.51
N TYR A 112 2.27 2.39 -7.70
CA TYR A 112 2.22 3.75 -7.15
C TYR A 112 2.43 4.79 -8.27
N ILE A 113 1.68 5.88 -8.25
CA ILE A 113 1.87 6.99 -9.18
C ILE A 113 2.70 8.06 -8.48
N ASP A 114 3.98 8.12 -8.83
CA ASP A 114 4.88 9.14 -8.32
C ASP A 114 4.66 10.48 -9.03
N ARG A 115 4.29 11.51 -8.26
CA ARG A 115 4.07 12.87 -8.78
C ARG A 115 5.26 13.80 -8.54
N ASP A 116 6.36 13.29 -8.00
CA ASP A 116 7.56 14.09 -7.72
C ASP A 116 8.46 14.15 -8.96
N SER A 117 8.93 15.36 -9.30
CA SER A 117 9.64 15.67 -10.54
C SER A 117 11.03 15.02 -10.62
N GLU A 118 11.68 14.79 -9.47
CA GLU A 118 12.99 14.15 -9.42
C GLU A 118 12.91 12.64 -9.73
N THR A 119 11.78 12.03 -9.36
CA THR A 119 11.52 10.60 -9.59
C THR A 119 11.33 10.29 -11.07
N LEU A 120 10.51 11.09 -11.76
CA LEU A 120 10.30 10.97 -13.21
C LEU A 120 11.61 11.04 -13.99
N PHE A 121 12.57 11.86 -13.52
CA PHE A 121 13.88 11.99 -14.14
C PHE A 121 14.74 10.72 -13.95
N LYS A 122 14.81 10.17 -12.74
CA LYS A 122 15.52 8.91 -12.47
C LYS A 122 14.89 7.73 -13.19
N GLU A 123 13.57 7.71 -13.34
CA GLU A 123 12.82 6.65 -14.03
C GLU A 123 13.10 6.64 -15.54
N LYS A 124 13.12 7.83 -16.18
CA LYS A 124 13.59 7.96 -17.57
C LYS A 124 15.03 7.47 -17.73
N MET A 125 15.91 7.78 -16.78
CA MET A 125 17.31 7.34 -16.83
C MET A 125 17.44 5.81 -16.70
N LYS A 126 16.70 5.18 -15.77
CA LYS A 126 16.73 3.72 -15.58
C LYS A 126 16.16 2.98 -16.78
N ASN A 127 15.01 3.40 -17.30
CA ASN A 127 14.42 2.79 -18.50
C ASN A 127 15.29 2.99 -19.74
N LYS A 128 16.01 4.12 -19.83
CA LYS A 128 16.99 4.35 -20.91
C LYS A 128 18.15 3.36 -20.80
N ARG A 129 18.70 3.13 -19.60
CA ARG A 129 19.77 2.14 -19.38
C ARG A 129 19.32 0.72 -19.76
N ILE A 130 18.19 0.25 -19.25
CA ILE A 130 17.67 -1.09 -19.56
C ILE A 130 17.49 -1.28 -21.08
N LYS A 131 16.94 -0.27 -21.77
CA LYS A 131 16.81 -0.32 -23.23
C LYS A 131 18.16 -0.37 -23.94
N THR A 132 19.14 0.41 -23.50
CA THR A 132 20.48 0.39 -24.08
C THR A 132 21.14 -0.97 -23.87
N ASP A 133 21.07 -1.51 -22.65
CA ASP A 133 21.67 -2.80 -22.31
C ASP A 133 21.04 -3.95 -23.13
N MET A 134 19.71 -3.94 -23.33
CA MET A 134 19.04 -4.91 -24.21
C MET A 134 19.51 -4.81 -25.67
N VAL A 135 19.71 -3.60 -26.19
CA VAL A 135 20.18 -3.40 -27.57
C VAL A 135 21.64 -3.84 -27.75
N ASP A 136 22.48 -3.64 -26.73
CA ASP A 136 23.86 -4.12 -26.72
C ASP A 136 23.95 -5.65 -26.64
N GLU A 137 23.13 -6.28 -25.80
CA GLU A 137 22.99 -7.75 -25.74
C GLU A 137 22.56 -8.32 -27.10
N GLU A 138 21.52 -7.78 -27.73
CA GLU A 138 21.06 -8.24 -29.06
C GLU A 138 22.16 -8.13 -30.13
N LYS A 139 23.00 -7.09 -30.07
CA LYS A 139 24.12 -6.94 -31.01
C LYS A 139 25.19 -8.00 -30.78
N LYS A 140 25.56 -8.22 -29.51
CA LYS A 140 26.54 -9.26 -29.14
C LYS A 140 26.07 -10.64 -29.58
N GLU A 141 24.80 -10.98 -29.36
CA GLU A 141 24.22 -12.25 -29.80
C GLU A 141 24.33 -12.42 -31.33
N ARG A 142 24.02 -11.38 -32.11
CA ARG A 142 24.16 -11.42 -33.58
C ARG A 142 25.61 -11.57 -34.03
N GLU A 143 26.57 -10.96 -33.33
CA GLU A 143 27.99 -11.10 -33.64
C GLU A 143 28.53 -12.49 -33.32
N ILE A 144 28.13 -13.06 -32.18
CA ILE A 144 28.46 -14.44 -31.80
C ILE A 144 27.91 -15.42 -32.84
N GLN A 145 26.65 -15.24 -33.25
CA GLN A 145 26.00 -16.12 -34.22
C GLN A 145 26.70 -16.10 -35.59
N LYS A 146 27.17 -14.92 -36.04
CA LYS A 146 27.96 -14.79 -37.28
C LYS A 146 29.34 -15.42 -37.20
N GLN A 147 29.97 -15.46 -36.02
CA GLN A 147 31.26 -16.13 -35.84
C GLN A 147 31.10 -17.66 -35.87
N ILE A 148 30.01 -18.18 -35.31
CA ILE A 148 29.67 -19.61 -35.36
C ILE A 148 29.38 -20.05 -36.79
N GLU A 149 28.65 -19.24 -37.58
CA GLU A 149 28.31 -19.58 -38.97
C GLU A 149 29.51 -19.54 -39.94
N ARG A 150 30.60 -18.85 -39.55
CA ARG A 150 31.84 -18.75 -40.35
C ARG A 150 32.90 -19.80 -39.98
N ALA A 151 32.69 -20.58 -38.91
CA ALA A 151 33.57 -21.64 -38.45
C ALA A 151 33.12 -23.00 -39.01
#